data_AF-A0A967Z613-F1
#
_entry.id   AF-A0A967Z613-F1
#
_cell.length_a   1.000
_cell.length_b   1.000
_cell.length_c   1.000
_cell.angle_alpha   90.00
_cell.angle_beta   90.00
_cell.angle_gamma   90.00
#
_symmetry.space_group_name_H-M   'P 1'
#
loop_
_entity.id
_entity.type
_entity.pdbx_description
1 polymer ?
#
loop_
_entity_poly.entity_id
_entity_poly.type
_entity_poly.pdbx_seq_one_letter_code
_entity_poly.pdbx_strand_id
1 'polypeptide(L)'
;MKNPENQIYVSVITYWEISLKYSIQKLELRGISPDELLGKAKEVGIEILELGEGDAVSFHSLPKLKHKDPFDRLIIWQAIRQELTLISKDKELKEYAKHGLTMLW
;
A
#
# COMPACT_ATOMS: atom_id res chain seq x y z
N MET A 1 16.46 -0.02 -2.14
CA MET A 1 16.47 -1.14 -1.17
C MET A 1 17.87 -1.77 -1.17
N LYS A 2 18.82 -1.22 -0.40
CA LYS A 2 20.22 -1.71 -0.36
C LYS A 2 20.64 -2.24 1.01
N ASN A 3 19.83 -2.04 2.06
CA ASN A 3 20.08 -2.65 3.37
C ASN A 3 19.22 -3.93 3.49
N PRO A 4 19.82 -5.12 3.60
CA PRO A 4 19.10 -6.37 3.82
C PRO A 4 18.36 -6.43 5.17
N GLU A 5 18.61 -5.51 6.10
CA GLU A 5 17.86 -5.42 7.37
C GLU A 5 16.50 -4.74 7.23
N ASN A 6 16.22 -4.12 6.07
CA ASN A 6 14.93 -3.47 5.87
C ASN A 6 13.82 -4.51 5.72
N GLN A 7 12.89 -4.53 6.66
CA GLN A 7 11.64 -5.27 6.50
C GLN A 7 10.77 -4.57 5.44
N ILE A 8 10.32 -5.35 4.45
CA ILE A 8 9.50 -4.85 3.35
C ILE A 8 8.10 -5.42 3.51
N TYR A 9 7.13 -4.53 3.47
CA TYR A 9 5.73 -4.86 3.60
C TYR A 9 4.97 -4.51 2.33
N VAL A 10 3.94 -5.30 2.01
CA VAL A 10 2.92 -4.94 1.03
C VAL A 10 1.56 -5.02 1.71
N SER A 11 0.81 -3.92 1.66
CA SER A 11 -0.54 -3.85 2.23
C SER A 11 -1.48 -4.85 1.55
N VAL A 12 -2.32 -5.52 2.34
CA VAL A 12 -3.42 -6.34 1.82
C VAL A 12 -4.35 -5.54 0.89
N ILE A 13 -4.44 -4.22 1.09
CA ILE A 13 -5.22 -3.32 0.24
C ILE A 13 -4.64 -3.23 -1.17
N THR A 14 -3.32 -3.31 -1.33
CA THR A 14 -2.67 -3.36 -2.65
C THR A 14 -3.03 -4.63 -3.40
N TYR A 15 -3.08 -5.79 -2.72
CA TYR A 15 -3.53 -7.04 -3.34
C TYR A 15 -4.99 -6.96 -3.77
N TRP A 16 -5.85 -6.39 -2.92
CA TRP A 16 -7.24 -6.14 -3.26
C TRP A 16 -7.37 -5.23 -4.50
N GLU A 17 -6.57 -4.15 -4.57
CA GLU A 17 -6.57 -3.23 -5.71
C GLU A 17 -6.10 -3.91 -7.01
N ILE A 18 -5.05 -4.75 -6.92
CA ILE A 18 -4.57 -5.57 -8.05
C ILE A 18 -5.67 -6.52 -8.52
N SER A 19 -6.29 -7.26 -7.60
CA SER A 19 -7.37 -8.20 -7.91
C SER A 19 -8.56 -7.50 -8.58
N LEU A 20 -8.96 -6.33 -8.07
CA LEU A 20 -10.05 -5.52 -8.65
C LEU A 20 -9.68 -5.03 -10.06
N LYS A 21 -8.48 -4.44 -10.23
CA LYS A 21 -8.03 -3.95 -11.54
C LYS A 21 -7.90 -5.08 -12.55
N TYR A 22 -7.46 -6.25 -12.11
CA TYR A 22 -7.40 -7.46 -12.94
C TYR A 22 -8.80 -7.93 -13.35
N SER A 23 -9.76 -8.01 -12.42
CA SER A 23 -11.13 -8.46 -12.73
C SER A 23 -11.87 -7.54 -13.70
N ILE A 24 -11.56 -6.23 -13.69
CA ILE A 24 -12.13 -5.24 -14.62
C ILE A 24 -11.24 -4.97 -15.84
N GLN A 25 -10.22 -5.80 -16.09
CA GLN A 25 -9.31 -5.71 -17.24
C GLN A 25 -8.56 -4.37 -17.37
N LYS A 26 -8.39 -3.62 -16.27
CA LYS A 26 -7.55 -2.42 -16.20
C LYS A 26 -6.10 -2.72 -15.86
N LEU A 27 -5.79 -3.96 -15.48
CA LEU A 27 -4.45 -4.46 -15.23
C LEU A 27 -4.27 -5.83 -15.89
N GLU A 28 -3.27 -5.95 -16.74
CA GLU A 28 -2.85 -7.23 -17.33
C GLU A 28 -1.58 -7.70 -16.62
N LEU A 29 -1.63 -8.90 -16.06
CA LEU A 29 -0.47 -9.58 -15.49
C LEU A 29 0.03 -10.62 -16.49
N ARG A 30 1.29 -10.51 -16.92
CA ARG A 30 1.87 -11.42 -17.91
C ARG A 30 2.50 -12.61 -17.22
N GLY A 31 1.92 -13.79 -17.45
CA GLY A 31 2.48 -15.06 -16.96
C GLY A 31 2.33 -15.28 -15.46
N ILE A 32 1.43 -14.54 -14.80
CA ILE A 32 1.10 -14.72 -13.38
C ILE A 32 -0.33 -14.24 -13.11
N SER A 33 -1.07 -14.91 -12.23
CA SER A 33 -2.38 -14.44 -11.73
C SER A 33 -2.24 -13.66 -10.41
N PRO A 34 -3.24 -12.85 -10.02
CA PRO A 34 -3.25 -12.21 -8.70
C PRO A 34 -3.08 -13.20 -7.53
N ASP A 35 -3.63 -14.41 -7.64
CA ASP A 35 -3.55 -15.46 -6.62
C ASP A 35 -2.10 -15.90 -6.34
N GLU A 36 -1.26 -15.93 -7.38
CA GLU A 36 0.14 -16.34 -7.29
C GLU A 36 1.04 -15.26 -6.66
N LEU A 37 0.61 -13.99 -6.65
CA LEU A 37 1.41 -12.87 -6.11
C LEU A 37 1.66 -13.01 -4.60
N LEU A 38 0.72 -13.61 -3.85
CA LEU A 38 0.88 -13.83 -2.41
C LEU A 38 2.03 -14.81 -2.13
N GLY A 39 2.13 -15.88 -2.93
CA GLY A 39 3.24 -16.85 -2.83
C GLY A 39 4.57 -16.20 -3.20
N LYS A 40 4.60 -15.46 -4.31
CA LYS A 40 5.82 -14.79 -4.79
C LYS A 40 6.35 -13.74 -3.82
N ALA A 41 5.48 -12.98 -3.17
CA ALA A 41 5.89 -12.01 -2.15
C ALA A 41 6.62 -12.68 -0.98
N LYS A 42 6.07 -13.80 -0.48
CA LYS A 42 6.70 -14.58 0.59
C LYS A 42 8.05 -15.17 0.18
N GLU A 43 8.17 -15.66 -1.06
CA GLU A 43 9.43 -16.19 -1.61
C GLU A 43 10.56 -15.15 -1.62
N VAL A 44 10.23 -13.87 -1.81
CA VAL A 44 11.22 -12.77 -1.84
C VAL A 44 11.37 -12.05 -0.50
N GLY A 45 10.77 -12.57 0.58
CA GLY A 45 10.87 -12.00 1.92
C GLY A 45 10.02 -10.75 2.15
N ILE A 46 8.96 -10.56 1.35
CA ILE A 46 7.97 -9.50 1.58
C ILE A 46 6.89 -10.04 2.51
N GLU A 47 6.62 -9.27 3.57
CA GLU A 47 5.55 -9.55 4.51
C GLU A 47 4.24 -8.86 4.09
N ILE A 48 3.11 -9.47 4.41
CA ILE A 48 1.80 -8.90 4.13
C ILE A 48 1.41 -8.02 5.32
N LEU A 49 1.07 -6.76 5.05
CA LEU A 49 0.56 -5.84 6.05
C LEU A 49 -0.97 -5.88 6.07
N GLU A 50 -1.50 -6.64 7.03
CA GLU A 50 -2.94 -6.76 7.27
C GLU A 50 -3.56 -5.42 7.68
N LEU A 51 -4.80 -5.19 7.26
CA LEU A 51 -5.57 -4.02 7.72
C LEU A 51 -6.07 -4.27 9.15
N GLY A 52 -5.46 -3.61 10.13
CA GLY A 52 -5.93 -3.68 11.50
C GLY A 52 -7.26 -2.94 11.70
N GLU A 53 -8.09 -3.41 12.63
CA GLU A 53 -9.33 -2.72 13.02
C GLU A 53 -9.06 -1.27 13.44
N GLY A 54 -7.96 -1.04 14.17
CA GLY A 54 -7.52 0.30 14.58
C GLY A 54 -7.22 1.23 13.40
N ASP A 55 -6.68 0.69 12.31
CA ASP A 55 -6.43 1.45 11.08
C ASP A 55 -7.76 1.78 10.40
N ALA A 56 -8.67 0.80 10.30
CA ALA A 56 -9.98 0.96 9.67
C ALA A 56 -10.86 1.99 10.40
N VAL A 57 -11.01 1.89 11.72
CA VAL A 57 -11.88 2.78 12.49
C VAL A 57 -11.34 4.21 12.56
N SER A 58 -10.02 4.38 12.61
CA SER A 58 -9.41 5.71 12.74
C SER A 58 -9.16 6.42 11.41
N PHE A 59 -9.49 5.78 10.27
CA PHE A 59 -9.30 6.33 8.93
C PHE A 59 -9.92 7.72 8.74
N HIS A 60 -11.02 8.03 9.44
CA HIS A 60 -11.66 9.33 9.39
C HIS A 60 -10.76 10.48 9.86
N SER A 61 -9.71 10.20 10.65
CA SER A 61 -8.76 11.20 11.15
C SER A 61 -7.78 11.68 10.07
N LEU A 62 -7.61 10.94 8.97
CA LEU A 62 -6.79 11.37 7.85
C LEU A 62 -7.54 12.43 7.03
N PRO A 63 -7.06 13.69 6.93
CA PRO A 63 -7.74 14.71 6.15
C PRO A 63 -7.88 14.30 4.68
N LYS A 64 -9.02 14.63 4.07
CA LYS A 64 -9.25 14.34 2.65
C LYS A 64 -8.56 15.43 1.81
N LEU A 65 -7.45 15.08 1.18
CA LEU A 65 -6.83 15.90 0.14
C LEU A 65 -7.51 15.62 -1.22
N LYS A 66 -7.39 16.55 -2.17
CA LYS A 66 -8.12 16.49 -3.45
C LYS A 66 -7.75 15.22 -4.24
N HIS A 67 -8.76 14.66 -4.93
CA HIS A 67 -8.61 13.63 -5.97
C HIS A 67 -7.88 12.32 -5.61
N LYS A 68 -7.92 11.87 -4.36
CA LYS A 68 -7.38 10.54 -3.99
C LYS A 68 -8.46 9.50 -3.77
N ASP A 69 -8.22 8.34 -4.35
CA ASP A 69 -9.05 7.14 -4.19
C ASP A 69 -9.05 6.71 -2.70
N PRO A 70 -10.17 6.20 -2.17
CA PRO A 70 -10.25 5.70 -0.80
C PRO A 70 -9.18 4.65 -0.46
N PHE A 71 -8.76 3.80 -1.40
CA PHE A 71 -7.79 2.73 -1.14
C PHE A 71 -6.36 3.27 -1.02
N ASP A 72 -5.97 4.22 -1.86
CA ASP A 72 -4.69 4.94 -1.72
C ASP A 72 -4.60 5.62 -0.35
N ARG A 73 -5.69 6.28 0.07
CA ARG A 73 -5.75 6.94 1.38
C ARG A 73 -5.64 5.94 2.52
N LEU A 74 -6.18 4.74 2.37
CA LEU A 74 -6.10 3.70 3.39
C LEU A 74 -4.67 3.18 3.54
N ILE A 75 -3.95 2.97 2.43
CA ILE A 75 -2.53 2.59 2.44
C ILE A 75 -1.68 3.69 3.11
N ILE A 76 -1.94 4.96 2.78
CA ILE A 76 -1.29 6.11 3.41
C ILE A 76 -1.56 6.13 4.91
N TRP A 77 -2.81 5.90 5.33
CA TRP A 77 -3.18 5.89 6.73
C TRP A 77 -2.49 4.77 7.51
N GLN A 78 -2.42 3.59 6.92
CA GLN A 78 -1.71 2.43 7.47
C GLN A 78 -0.20 2.75 7.64
N ALA A 79 0.42 3.38 6.65
CA ALA A 79 1.82 3.79 6.72
C ALA A 79 2.07 4.83 7.83
N ILE A 80 1.20 5.82 7.97
CA ILE A 80 1.31 6.84 9.03
C ILE A 80 1.16 6.20 10.42
N ARG A 81 0.14 5.36 10.62
CA ARG A 81 -0.16 4.75 11.92
C ARG A 81 0.89 3.77 12.40
N GLN A 82 1.53 3.07 11.47
CA GLN A 82 2.55 2.07 11.76
C GLN A 82 3.97 2.62 11.61
N GLU A 83 4.12 3.94 11.45
CA GLU A 83 5.41 4.63 11.31
C GLU A 83 6.28 4.07 10.16
N LEU A 84 5.62 3.60 9.10
CA LEU A 84 6.28 3.01 7.93
C LEU A 84 6.59 4.08 6.88
N THR A 85 7.67 3.84 6.14
CA THR A 85 7.99 4.63 4.94
C THR A 85 7.26 4.06 3.73
N LEU A 86 6.38 4.86 3.14
CA LEU A 86 5.64 4.47 1.93
C LEU A 86 6.55 4.56 0.70
N ILE A 87 6.65 3.47 -0.05
CA ILE A 87 7.33 3.43 -1.35
C ILE A 87 6.27 3.59 -2.44
N SER A 88 6.28 4.71 -3.15
CA SER A 88 5.33 4.96 -4.24
C SER A 88 5.91 5.86 -5.31
N LYS A 89 5.52 5.61 -6.57
CA LYS A 89 5.87 6.47 -7.69
C LYS A 89 5.04 7.75 -7.78
N ASP A 90 3.92 7.79 -7.07
CA ASP A 90 2.99 8.92 -7.08
C ASP A 90 3.51 10.07 -6.20
N LYS A 91 3.92 11.15 -6.85
CA LYS A 91 4.49 12.32 -6.18
C LYS A 91 3.42 13.16 -5.46
N GLU A 92 2.15 13.04 -5.82
CA GLU A 92 1.06 13.79 -5.18
C GLU A 92 0.85 13.32 -3.73
N LEU A 93 1.24 12.09 -3.40
CA LEU A 93 1.15 11.57 -2.02
C LEU A 93 2.01 12.37 -1.04
N LYS A 94 3.01 13.13 -1.52
CA LYS A 94 3.84 14.00 -0.68
C LYS A 94 3.03 15.08 0.03
N GLU A 95 1.83 15.42 -0.44
CA GLU A 95 0.96 16.35 0.28
C GLU A 95 0.54 15.84 1.67
N TYR A 96 0.61 14.51 1.90
CA TYR A 96 0.37 13.89 3.20
C TYR A 96 1.59 13.93 4.13
N ALA A 97 2.75 14.42 3.69
CA ALA A 97 3.93 14.56 4.57
C ALA A 97 3.64 15.49 5.76
N LYS A 98 2.84 16.53 5.57
CA LYS A 98 2.35 17.42 6.65
C LYS A 98 1.43 16.73 7.66
N HIS A 99 1.00 15.51 7.35
CA HIS A 99 0.14 14.66 8.18
C HIS A 99 0.90 13.43 8.73
N GLY A 100 2.23 13.42 8.65
CA GLY A 100 3.08 12.38 9.22
C GLY A 100 3.53 11.29 8.24
N LEU A 101 3.20 11.40 6.95
CA LEU A 101 3.63 10.41 5.96
C LEU A 101 5.13 10.58 5.64
N THR A 102 5.89 9.50 5.78
CA THR A 102 7.27 9.39 5.27
C THR A 102 7.25 8.65 3.93
N MET A 103 7.99 9.12 2.94
CA MET A 103 7.98 8.55 1.59
C MET A 103 9.38 8.33 0.99
N LEU A 104 9.50 7.26 0.20
CA LEU A 104 10.64 6.94 -0.65
C LEU A 104 10.17 6.70 -2.10
N TRP A 105 11.01 7.04 -3.09
CA TRP A 105 10.78 6.82 -4.52
C TRP A 105 11.89 5.99 -5.13
#